data_AF-W6NAX7-F1
#
_entry.id   AF-W6NAX7-F1
#
_cell.length_a   1.000
_cell.length_b   1.000
_cell.length_c   1.000
_cell.angle_alpha   90.00
_cell.angle_beta   90.00
_cell.angle_gamma   90.00
#
_symmetry.space_group_name_H-M   'P 1'
#
loop_
_entity.id
_entity.type
_entity.pdbx_description
1 polymer ?
#
loop_
_entity_poly.entity_id
_entity_poly.type
_entity_poly.pdbx_seq_one_letter_code
_entity_poly.pdbx_strand_id
1 'polypeptide(L)'
;MGTTVNFYLVKEDEILKPGKNELYKTINSNSPLYLNLKSGDTVILKDDNVEYEVLKSIKNLQNNQLNIYVTRIKSTEEVIDEIEDLANKTLKNVLDSIKDTFGSDNK
;
A
#
# COMPACT_ATOMS: atom_id res chain seq x y z
N MET A 1 28.67 12.34 -7.88
CA MET A 1 28.02 11.45 -6.88
C MET A 1 26.53 11.62 -7.02
N GLY A 2 25.77 10.53 -7.14
CA GLY A 2 24.31 10.62 -7.26
C GLY A 2 23.60 10.66 -5.93
N THR A 3 22.32 11.04 -5.96
CA THR A 3 21.43 11.00 -4.80
C THR A 3 20.96 9.56 -4.62
N THR A 4 21.06 9.06 -3.40
CA THR A 4 20.49 7.78 -3.02
C THR A 4 19.01 7.99 -2.69
N VAL A 5 18.14 7.37 -3.47
CA VAL A 5 16.68 7.46 -3.33
C VAL A 5 16.17 6.16 -2.72
N ASN A 6 15.57 6.23 -1.54
CA ASN A 6 15.03 5.08 -0.81
C ASN A 6 13.51 5.14 -0.86
N PHE A 7 12.88 4.08 -1.33
CA PHE A 7 11.43 3.88 -1.31
C PHE A 7 11.06 3.00 -0.12
N TYR A 8 10.11 3.47 0.68
CA TYR A 8 9.56 2.76 1.82
C TYR A 8 8.10 2.45 1.56
N LEU A 9 7.73 1.17 1.63
CA LEU A 9 6.34 0.76 1.49
C LEU A 9 5.61 1.00 2.81
N VAL A 10 4.55 1.77 2.76
CA VAL A 10 3.65 2.03 3.88
C VAL A 10 2.45 1.12 3.72
N LYS A 11 2.22 0.24 4.70
CA LYS A 11 1.03 -0.62 4.76
C LYS A 11 -0.16 0.24 5.21
N GLU A 12 -1.35 -0.05 4.67
CA GLU A 12 -2.59 0.73 4.91
C GLU A 12 -2.87 0.97 6.41
N ASP A 13 -2.54 0.00 7.27
CA ASP A 13 -2.77 0.07 8.72
C ASP A 13 -1.70 0.86 9.52
N GLU A 14 -0.62 1.32 8.87
CA GLU A 14 0.59 1.83 9.55
C GLU A 14 0.97 3.26 9.15
N ILE A 15 0.12 3.96 8.38
CA ILE A 15 0.33 5.33 7.86
C ILE A 15 0.74 6.34 8.98
N LEU A 16 0.34 6.09 10.23
CA LEU A 16 0.58 6.98 11.37
C LEU A 16 1.66 6.50 12.36
N LYS A 17 2.35 5.38 12.11
CA LYS A 17 3.34 4.81 13.05
C LYS A 17 4.78 4.97 12.50
N PRO A 18 5.51 6.02 12.90
CA PRO A 18 6.91 6.16 12.51
C PRO A 18 7.73 5.01 13.08
N GLY A 19 8.32 4.18 12.21
CA GLY A 19 9.27 3.11 12.60
C GLY A 19 9.00 1.72 12.04
N LYS A 20 7.89 1.50 11.33
CA LYS A 20 7.55 0.18 10.76
C LYS A 20 7.54 0.09 9.23
N ASN A 21 7.82 1.20 8.55
CA ASN A 21 7.80 1.22 7.09
C ASN A 21 8.98 0.39 6.56
N GLU A 22 8.69 -0.60 5.72
CA GLU A 22 9.68 -1.51 5.18
C GLU A 22 10.41 -0.83 4.01
N LEU A 23 11.75 -0.83 4.05
CA LEU A 23 12.55 -0.38 2.90
C LEU A 23 12.25 -1.31 1.73
N TYR A 24 11.57 -0.78 0.72
CA TYR A 24 11.17 -1.52 -0.46
C TYR A 24 12.30 -1.54 -1.50
N LYS A 25 12.89 -0.37 -1.77
CA LYS A 25 13.88 -0.24 -2.85
C LYS A 25 14.84 0.92 -2.61
N THR A 26 16.09 0.73 -3.01
CA THR A 26 17.08 1.82 -3.08
C THR A 26 17.53 2.00 -4.53
N ILE A 27 17.51 3.24 -5.01
CA ILE A 27 17.93 3.64 -6.35
C ILE A 27 19.00 4.71 -6.21
N ASN A 28 20.17 4.49 -6.82
CA ASN A 28 21.15 5.55 -7.00
C ASN A 28 20.85 6.28 -8.30
N SER A 29 20.49 7.56 -8.21
CA SER A 29 20.12 8.34 -9.39
C SER A 29 20.65 9.77 -9.35
N ASN A 30 20.99 10.29 -10.52
CA ASN A 30 21.20 11.73 -10.75
C ASN A 30 19.94 12.39 -11.33
N SER A 31 18.86 11.63 -11.52
CA SER A 31 17.67 12.13 -12.19
C SER A 31 16.96 13.17 -11.30
N PRO A 32 16.73 14.40 -11.81
CA PRO A 32 16.01 15.41 -11.06
C PRO A 32 14.53 15.04 -10.86
N LEU A 33 14.00 14.05 -11.60
CA LEU A 33 12.62 13.58 -11.45
C LEU A 33 12.33 13.15 -10.01
N TYR A 34 13.24 12.42 -9.37
CA TYR A 34 13.05 11.98 -7.99
C TYR A 34 13.01 13.14 -7.00
N LEU A 35 13.81 14.19 -7.23
CA LEU A 35 13.90 15.36 -6.34
C LEU A 35 12.60 16.19 -6.29
N ASN A 36 11.76 16.06 -7.30
CA ASN A 36 10.52 16.81 -7.45
C ASN A 36 9.28 16.03 -7.00
N LEU A 37 9.42 14.76 -6.60
CA LEU A 37 8.31 13.93 -6.14
C LEU A 37 7.68 14.50 -4.86
N LYS A 38 6.36 14.68 -4.90
CA LYS A 38 5.51 15.22 -3.84
C LYS A 38 4.40 14.25 -3.48
N SER A 39 3.78 14.50 -2.34
CA SER A 39 2.59 13.76 -1.92
C SER A 39 1.48 13.85 -2.98
N GLY A 40 0.85 12.72 -3.30
CA GLY A 40 -0.16 12.59 -4.34
C GLY A 40 0.38 12.29 -5.75
N ASP A 41 1.71 12.33 -5.95
CA ASP A 41 2.28 11.88 -7.23
C ASP A 41 2.19 10.35 -7.33
N THR A 42 1.84 9.85 -8.52
CA THR A 42 1.92 8.41 -8.83
C THR A 42 3.26 8.08 -9.47
N VAL A 43 3.91 7.03 -8.98
CA VAL A 43 5.18 6.53 -9.52
C VAL A 43 5.07 5.06 -9.88
N ILE A 44 5.77 4.68 -10.95
CA ILE A 44 5.94 3.27 -11.35
C ILE A 44 7.40 2.92 -11.14
N LEU A 45 7.63 1.89 -10.33
CA LEU A 45 8.98 1.40 -10.09
C LEU A 45 9.33 0.36 -11.16
N LYS A 46 10.51 0.50 -11.75
CA LYS A 46 10.95 -0.26 -12.93
C LYS A 46 10.90 -1.80 -12.78
N ASP A 47 10.80 -2.32 -11.56
CA ASP A 47 11.01 -3.75 -11.30
C ASP A 47 9.71 -4.55 -11.15
N ASP A 48 8.57 -3.89 -10.95
CA ASP A 48 7.28 -4.54 -10.67
C ASP A 48 6.13 -4.08 -11.58
N ASN A 49 6.30 -2.99 -12.34
CA ASN A 49 5.21 -2.34 -13.10
C ASN A 49 3.98 -2.02 -12.25
N VAL A 50 4.17 -1.89 -10.93
CA VAL A 50 3.10 -1.54 -9.99
C VAL A 50 3.09 -0.02 -9.82
N GLU A 51 1.88 0.53 -9.75
CA GLU A 51 1.66 1.93 -9.45
C GLU A 51 1.65 2.15 -7.94
N TYR A 52 2.34 3.20 -7.53
CA TYR A 52 2.44 3.60 -6.14
C TYR A 52 2.10 5.08 -6.00
N GLU A 53 1.31 5.42 -4.99
CA GLU A 53 1.08 6.81 -4.60
C GLU A 53 2.16 7.25 -3.61
N VAL A 54 2.79 8.38 -3.88
CA VAL A 54 3.71 9.02 -2.95
C VAL A 54 2.92 9.64 -1.81
N LEU A 55 3.17 9.18 -0.59
CA LEU A 55 2.58 9.74 0.61
C LEU A 55 3.42 10.90 1.16
N LYS A 56 4.75 10.75 1.14
CA LYS A 56 5.68 11.71 1.73
C LYS A 56 7.08 11.59 1.14
N SER A 57 7.75 12.72 0.98
CA SER A 57 9.18 12.79 0.61
C SER A 57 9.97 13.49 1.70
N ILE A 58 11.12 12.92 2.11
CA ILE A 58 12.04 13.50 3.09
C ILE A 58 13.44 13.60 2.46
N LYS A 59 13.93 14.83 2.31
CA LYS A 59 15.27 15.13 1.81
C LYS A 59 16.25 15.17 2.99
N ASN A 60 17.14 14.20 3.09
CA ASN A 60 18.24 14.22 4.04
C ASN A 60 19.46 14.88 3.40
N LEU A 61 19.68 16.14 3.76
CA LEU A 61 20.77 16.96 3.22
C LEU A 61 22.14 16.59 3.83
N GLN A 62 22.18 15.88 4.96
CA GLN A 62 23.44 15.52 5.62
C GLN A 62 24.18 14.41 4.89
N ASN A 63 23.45 13.46 4.32
CA ASN A 63 24.01 12.28 3.66
C ASN A 63 23.57 12.14 2.18
N ASN A 64 22.98 13.20 1.61
CA ASN A 64 22.50 13.25 0.22
C ASN A 64 21.52 12.11 -0.12
N GLN A 65 20.59 11.81 0.80
CA GLN A 65 19.55 10.81 0.60
C GLN A 65 18.17 11.44 0.42
N LEU A 66 17.34 10.80 -0.38
CA LEU A 66 15.93 11.11 -0.53
C LEU A 66 15.11 9.90 -0.13
N ASN A 67 14.35 10.00 0.95
CA ASN A 67 13.45 8.96 1.40
C ASN A 67 12.03 9.26 0.91
N ILE A 68 11.43 8.33 0.19
CA ILE A 68 10.10 8.44 -0.40
C ILE A 68 9.24 7.34 0.21
N TYR A 69 8.14 7.74 0.81
CA TYR A 69 7.17 6.82 1.41
C TYR A 69 6.03 6.67 0.43
N VAL A 70 5.71 5.44 0.10
CA VAL A 70 4.72 5.11 -0.93
C VAL A 70 3.73 4.08 -0.43
N THR A 71 2.50 4.14 -0.93
CA THR A 71 1.52 3.05 -0.80
C THR A 71 1.22 2.47 -2.17
N ARG A 72 0.93 1.17 -2.23
CA ARG A 72 0.55 0.51 -3.47
C ARG A 72 -0.86 0.95 -3.86
N ILE A 73 -1.06 1.30 -5.12
CA ILE A 73 -2.39 1.53 -5.68
C ILE A 73 -2.93 0.17 -6.13
N LYS A 74 -4.07 -0.24 -5.58
CA LYS A 74 -4.75 -1.49 -5.97
C LYS A 74 -5.36 -1.37 -7.37
N SER A 75 -5.32 -2.44 -8.16
CA SER A 75 -6.01 -2.46 -9.44
C SER A 75 -7.53 -2.50 -9.25
N THR A 76 -8.28 -2.18 -10.31
CA THR A 76 -9.75 -2.30 -10.27
C THR A 76 -10.19 -3.74 -10.06
N GLU A 77 -9.51 -4.73 -10.67
CA GLU A 77 -9.80 -6.15 -10.42
C GLU A 77 -9.55 -6.53 -8.96
N GLU A 78 -8.42 -6.12 -8.37
CA GLU A 78 -8.12 -6.42 -6.96
C GLU A 78 -9.20 -5.86 -6.02
N VAL A 79 -9.69 -4.65 -6.29
CA VAL A 79 -10.78 -4.05 -5.51
C VAL A 79 -12.09 -4.81 -5.69
N ILE A 80 -12.41 -5.26 -6.91
CA ILE A 80 -13.62 -6.06 -7.18
C ILE A 80 -13.54 -7.40 -6.46
N ASP A 81 -12.41 -8.10 -6.53
CA ASP A 81 -12.19 -9.38 -5.86
C ASP A 81 -12.37 -9.26 -4.33
N GLU A 82 -11.86 -8.19 -3.71
CA GLU A 82 -12.06 -7.90 -2.28
C GLU A 82 -13.54 -7.65 -1.93
N ILE A 83 -14.28 -6.95 -2.81
CA ILE A 83 -15.72 -6.72 -2.63
C ILE A 83 -16.50 -8.03 -2.75
N GLU A 84 -16.17 -8.88 -3.72
CA GLU A 84 -16.82 -10.17 -3.91
C GLU A 84 -16.57 -11.11 -2.72
N ASP A 85 -15.34 -11.18 -2.22
CA ASP A 85 -15.01 -11.97 -1.03
C ASP A 85 -15.77 -11.47 0.22
N LEU A 86 -15.86 -10.15 0.40
CA LEU A 86 -16.65 -9.56 1.49
C LEU A 86 -18.14 -9.90 1.36
N ALA A 87 -18.71 -9.82 0.16
CA ALA A 87 -20.11 -10.16 -0.10
C ALA A 87 -20.37 -11.65 0.18
N ASN A 88 -19.48 -12.53 -0.29
CA ASN A 88 -19.57 -13.98 -0.07
C ASN A 88 -19.50 -14.34 1.41
N LYS A 89 -18.56 -13.73 2.15
CA LYS A 89 -18.46 -13.89 3.61
C LYS A 89 -19.72 -13.41 4.33
N THR A 90 -20.25 -12.25 3.93
CA THR A 90 -21.46 -11.68 4.52
C THR A 90 -22.68 -12.58 4.29
N LEU A 91 -22.91 -13.01 3.06
CA LEU A 91 -24.01 -13.92 2.71
C LEU A 91 -23.89 -15.24 3.47
N LYS A 92 -22.68 -15.80 3.55
CA LYS A 92 -22.43 -17.02 4.31
C LYS A 92 -22.77 -16.84 5.80
N ASN A 93 -22.31 -15.75 6.42
CA ASN A 93 -22.59 -15.47 7.83
C ASN A 93 -24.10 -15.32 8.10
N VAL A 94 -24.83 -14.66 7.20
CA VAL A 94 -26.30 -14.53 7.31
C VAL A 94 -26.96 -15.90 7.20
N LEU A 95 -26.57 -16.72 6.23
CA LEU A 95 -27.12 -18.07 6.05
C LEU A 95 -26.83 -18.96 7.25
N ASP A 96 -25.61 -18.92 7.79
CA ASP A 96 -25.24 -19.70 8.97
C ASP A 96 -26.02 -19.22 10.21
N SER A 97 -26.24 -17.91 10.38
CA SER A 97 -27.10 -17.38 11.44
C SER A 97 -28.57 -17.83 11.34
N ILE A 98 -29.10 -17.91 10.11
CA ILE A 98 -30.44 -18.44 9.84
C ILE A 98 -30.49 -19.93 10.21
N LYS A 99 -29.52 -20.73 9.77
CA LYS A 99 -29.44 -22.15 10.11
C LYS A 99 -29.35 -22.37 11.62
N ASP A 100 -28.58 -21.57 12.35
CA ASP A 100 -28.46 -21.69 13.81
C ASP A 100 -29.79 -21.37 14.52
N THR A 101 -30.55 -20.42 13.99
CA THR A 101 -31.88 -20.05 14.49
C THR A 101 -32.89 -21.18 14.29
N PHE A 102 -32.96 -21.76 13.09
CA PHE A 102 -33.91 -22.84 12.76
C PHE A 102 -33.43 -24.25 13.15
N GLY A 103 -32.13 -24.44 13.36
CA GLY A 103 -31.52 -25.70 13.79
C GLY A 103 -31.67 -25.97 15.28
N SER A 104 -32.07 -24.95 16.06
CA SER A 104 -32.29 -25.04 17.51
C SER A 104 -33.71 -25.53 17.88
N ASP A 105 -34.64 -25.60 16.92
CA ASP A 105 -36.04 -26.02 17.14
C ASP A 105 -36.25 -27.55 17.16
N ASN A 106 -35.20 -28.36 16.96
CA ASN A 106 -35.25 -29.84 16.90
C ASN A 106 -34.61 -30.54 18.11
N LYS A 107 -34.58 -29.91 19.29
CA LYS A 107 -34.00 -30.50 20.51
C LYS A 107 -34.95 -30.54 21.69
#